data_AF-A0A401W1I4-F1
#
_entry.id   AF-A0A401W1I4-F1
#
_cell.length_a   1.000
_cell.length_b   1.000
_cell.length_c   1.000
_cell.angle_alpha   90.00
_cell.angle_beta   90.00
_cell.angle_gamma   90.00
#
_symmetry.space_group_name_H-M   'P 1'
#
loop_
_entity.id
_entity.type
_entity.pdbx_description
1 polymer ?
#
loop_
_entity_poly.entity_id
_entity_poly.type
_entity_poly.pdbx_seq_one_letter_code
_entity_poly.pdbx_strand_id
1 'polypeptide(L)'
;MWGCRGRWGRRKHPASGDAETAAQEAGRAHYAGVWLSRYEFYSSGRGQTFTGAHFVVLVQNGNRLTGRSLPGASSRPDSPLSLDLTVDGDVVTGTWVEQTATDGYCAGARYHGAVQLLAEPAGRRMAGKWVGFGKDFDVNTGPWELIFKDASTSKGTVERYSRRPE
;
A
#
# COMPACT_ATOMS: atom_id res chain seq x y z
N MET A 1 40.28 20.27 -14.52
CA MET A 1 40.33 21.67 -14.03
C MET A 1 38.87 22.04 -13.81
N TRP A 2 38.29 22.06 -12.62
CA TRP A 2 38.65 22.81 -11.41
C TRP A 2 38.72 21.92 -10.17
N GLY A 3 39.62 22.23 -9.25
CA GLY A 3 39.76 21.59 -7.95
C GLY A 3 39.52 22.59 -6.83
N CYS A 4 39.09 22.08 -5.67
CA CYS A 4 39.20 22.77 -4.39
C CYS A 4 39.67 21.77 -3.34
N ARG A 5 40.91 21.96 -2.86
CA ARG A 5 41.41 21.38 -1.62
C ARG A 5 40.95 22.28 -0.48
N GLY A 6 40.35 21.69 0.56
CA GLY A 6 40.06 22.36 1.83
C GLY A 6 40.24 21.38 2.99
N ARG A 7 41.37 21.51 3.69
CA ARG A 7 41.68 20.77 4.93
C ARG A 7 40.93 21.45 6.09
N TRP A 8 40.05 20.74 6.79
CA TRP A 8 39.45 21.20 8.05
C TRP A 8 39.47 20.06 9.08
N GLY A 9 39.94 20.38 10.28
CA GLY A 9 40.23 19.45 11.37
C GLY A 9 38.99 18.84 12.04
N ARG A 10 39.23 17.74 12.76
CA ARG A 10 38.24 17.08 13.61
C ARG A 10 37.74 18.04 14.69
N ARG A 11 36.53 18.56 14.53
CA ARG A 11 35.70 18.98 15.66
C ARG A 11 34.94 17.74 16.15
N LYS A 12 35.12 17.38 17.41
CA LYS A 12 34.21 16.46 18.10
C LYS A 12 32.87 17.19 18.27
N HIS A 13 31.85 16.78 17.51
CA HIS A 13 30.47 17.10 17.86
C HIS A 13 30.04 16.18 19.02
N PRO A 14 29.39 16.70 20.07
CA PRO A 14 28.70 15.85 21.03
C PRO A 14 27.52 15.15 20.34
N ALA A 15 27.10 14.02 20.90
CA ALA A 15 26.08 13.12 20.39
C ALA A 15 24.69 13.78 20.27
N SER A 16 24.47 14.54 19.18
CA SER A 16 23.16 15.07 18.79
C SER A 16 22.40 14.13 17.83
N GLY A 17 23.06 13.12 17.27
CA GLY A 17 22.47 12.19 16.32
C GLY A 17 21.42 11.25 16.93
N ASP A 18 21.59 10.83 18.18
CA ASP A 18 20.69 9.86 18.80
C ASP A 18 19.33 10.48 19.17
N ALA A 19 19.32 11.74 19.60
CA ALA A 19 18.09 12.46 19.93
C ALA A 19 17.33 12.93 18.68
N GLU A 20 18.04 13.31 17.62
CA GLU A 20 17.44 13.68 16.32
C GLU A 20 16.85 12.45 15.61
N THR A 21 17.55 11.30 15.66
CA THR A 21 17.04 10.02 15.16
C THR A 21 15.81 9.53 15.94
N ALA A 22 15.84 9.62 17.28
CA ALA A 22 14.69 9.24 18.12
C ALA A 22 13.47 10.16 17.92
N ALA A 23 13.69 11.47 17.66
CA ALA A 23 12.62 12.40 17.33
C ALA A 23 12.07 12.16 15.89
N GLN A 24 12.92 11.77 14.95
CA GLN A 24 12.51 11.32 13.60
C GLN A 24 11.74 10.00 13.62
N GLU A 25 12.06 9.08 14.54
CA GLU A 25 11.30 7.85 14.77
C GLU A 25 9.96 8.11 15.46
N ALA A 26 9.92 9.02 16.44
CA ALA A 26 8.69 9.41 17.14
C ALA A 26 7.69 10.21 16.27
N GLY A 27 8.16 10.79 15.16
CA GLY A 27 7.34 11.49 14.17
C GLY A 27 7.04 10.67 12.90
N ARG A 28 7.51 9.41 12.81
CA ARG A 28 7.31 8.60 11.61
C ARG A 28 5.88 8.08 11.57
N ALA A 29 5.15 8.40 10.51
CA ALA A 29 3.77 7.97 10.34
C ALA A 29 3.66 6.43 10.43
N HIS A 30 2.79 5.98 11.33
CA HIS A 30 2.53 4.57 11.58
C HIS A 30 1.25 4.16 10.85
N TYR A 31 1.39 3.25 9.90
CA TYR A 31 0.32 2.83 9.00
C TYR A 31 -0.18 1.41 9.25
N ALA A 32 0.30 0.72 10.28
CA ALA A 32 -0.24 -0.60 10.60
C ALA A 32 -1.70 -0.49 11.10
N GLY A 33 -2.51 -1.50 10.77
CA GLY A 33 -3.93 -1.52 11.09
C GLY A 33 -4.78 -2.09 9.94
N VAL A 34 -6.10 -1.92 10.06
CA VAL A 34 -7.07 -2.26 9.01
C VAL A 34 -7.32 -1.04 8.12
N TRP A 35 -7.25 -1.25 6.82
CA TRP A 35 -7.48 -0.27 5.78
C TRP A 35 -8.49 -0.78 4.77
N LEU A 36 -9.30 0.13 4.22
CA LEU A 36 -10.06 -0.13 3.00
C LEU A 36 -9.18 0.23 1.81
N SER A 37 -8.80 -0.79 1.05
CA SER A 37 -8.14 -0.67 -0.25
C SER A 37 -9.19 -0.54 -1.34
N ARG A 38 -9.16 0.52 -2.14
CA ARG A 38 -10.12 0.76 -3.23
C ARG A 38 -9.38 1.17 -4.49
N TYR A 39 -9.69 0.54 -5.62
CA TYR A 39 -9.07 0.84 -6.91
C TYR A 39 -10.09 0.74 -8.04
N GLU A 40 -9.81 1.42 -9.14
CA GLU A 40 -10.62 1.32 -10.36
C GLU A 40 -9.82 0.68 -11.48
N PHE A 41 -10.52 -0.08 -12.32
CA PHE A 41 -9.95 -0.68 -13.51
C PHE A 41 -10.96 -0.79 -14.64
N TYR A 42 -10.48 -0.62 -15.87
CA TYR A 42 -11.26 -0.85 -17.06
C TYR A 42 -11.25 -2.33 -17.44
N SER A 43 -12.42 -2.88 -17.77
CA SER A 43 -12.57 -4.27 -18.22
C SER A 43 -12.80 -4.28 -19.72
N SER A 44 -11.77 -4.58 -20.51
CA SER A 44 -11.90 -4.62 -21.98
C SER A 44 -12.98 -5.61 -22.45
N GLY A 45 -13.06 -6.78 -21.82
CA GLY A 45 -14.08 -7.79 -22.11
C GLY A 45 -15.52 -7.39 -21.76
N ARG A 46 -15.71 -6.37 -20.92
CA ARG A 46 -17.05 -5.88 -20.50
C ARG A 46 -17.32 -4.43 -20.87
N GLY A 47 -16.38 -3.76 -21.56
CA GLY A 47 -16.55 -2.41 -22.08
C GLY A 47 -16.80 -1.31 -21.04
N GLN A 48 -16.48 -1.52 -19.76
CA GLN A 48 -16.77 -0.55 -18.70
C GLN A 48 -15.74 -0.56 -17.56
N THR A 49 -15.68 0.54 -16.82
CA THR A 49 -14.88 0.68 -15.59
C THR A 49 -15.59 0.05 -14.41
N PHE A 50 -14.81 -0.60 -13.55
CA PHE A 50 -15.29 -1.17 -12.31
C PHE A 50 -14.40 -0.74 -11.16
N THR A 51 -14.99 -0.77 -9.97
CA THR A 51 -14.26 -0.61 -8.71
C THR A 51 -13.99 -1.99 -8.10
N GLY A 52 -12.78 -2.19 -7.59
CA GLY A 52 -12.43 -3.27 -6.66
C GLY A 52 -12.19 -2.67 -5.27
N ALA A 53 -12.62 -3.39 -4.23
CA ALA A 53 -12.43 -2.95 -2.86
C ALA A 53 -12.12 -4.14 -1.94
N HIS A 54 -11.21 -3.94 -0.99
CA HIS A 54 -10.81 -4.94 -0.01
C HIS A 54 -10.62 -4.31 1.36
N PHE A 55 -11.08 -4.94 2.45
CA PHE A 55 -10.45 -4.67 3.74
C PHE A 55 -9.11 -5.43 3.80
N VAL A 56 -8.03 -4.69 4.02
CA VAL A 56 -6.67 -5.21 4.13
C VAL A 56 -6.12 -4.91 5.51
N VAL A 57 -5.35 -5.84 6.07
CA VAL A 57 -4.51 -5.59 7.24
C VAL A 57 -3.12 -5.22 6.73
N LEU A 58 -2.65 -4.03 7.13
CA LEU A 58 -1.26 -3.61 6.95
C LEU A 58 -0.46 -3.91 8.21
N VAL A 59 0.69 -4.57 8.03
CA VAL A 59 1.70 -4.78 9.07
C VAL A 59 2.92 -3.95 8.68
N GLN A 60 3.44 -3.16 9.64
CA GLN A 60 4.60 -2.32 9.42
C GLN A 60 5.81 -2.85 10.19
N ASN A 61 6.95 -2.92 9.52
CA ASN A 61 8.24 -3.16 10.13
C ASN A 61 9.25 -2.15 9.56
N GLY A 62 9.66 -1.18 10.38
CA GLY A 62 10.46 -0.03 9.93
C GLY A 62 9.74 0.74 8.82
N ASN A 63 10.38 0.86 7.66
CA ASN A 63 9.81 1.51 6.48
C ASN A 63 9.09 0.54 5.52
N ARG A 64 8.94 -0.74 5.88
CA ARG A 64 8.28 -1.74 5.05
C ARG A 64 6.85 -1.98 5.53
N LEU A 65 5.90 -2.03 4.60
CA LEU A 65 4.51 -2.41 4.83
C LEU A 65 4.20 -3.68 4.04
N THR A 66 3.62 -4.68 4.71
CA THR A 66 2.99 -5.82 4.04
C THR A 66 1.50 -5.76 4.26
N GLY A 67 0.73 -5.97 3.19
CA GLY A 67 -0.73 -5.95 3.22
C GLY A 67 -1.32 -7.26 2.75
N ARG A 68 -2.39 -7.72 3.42
CA ARG A 68 -3.19 -8.87 2.98
C ARG A 68 -4.67 -8.56 3.16
N SER A 69 -5.50 -8.86 2.17
CA SER A 69 -6.95 -8.83 2.32
C SER A 69 -7.41 -9.87 3.33
N LEU A 70 -8.44 -9.53 4.10
CA LEU A 70 -9.07 -10.47 5.01
C LEU A 70 -9.97 -11.47 4.24
N PRO A 71 -10.17 -12.70 4.74
CA PRO A 71 -11.12 -13.63 4.15
C PRO A 71 -12.53 -13.03 4.02
N GLY A 72 -13.17 -13.22 2.86
CA GLY A 72 -14.51 -12.67 2.59
C GLY A 72 -14.57 -11.14 2.48
N ALA A 73 -13.44 -10.45 2.53
CA ALA A 73 -13.38 -8.99 2.59
C ALA A 73 -13.12 -8.31 1.25
N SER A 74 -13.37 -9.00 0.14
CA SER A 74 -13.36 -8.43 -1.21
C SER A 74 -14.78 -8.04 -1.64
N SER A 75 -14.92 -6.95 -2.38
CA SER A 75 -16.18 -6.58 -3.06
C SER A 75 -16.50 -7.50 -4.24
N ARG A 76 -15.54 -8.33 -4.66
CA ARG A 76 -15.69 -9.36 -5.69
C ARG A 76 -15.65 -10.75 -5.07
N PRO A 77 -16.20 -11.79 -5.76
CA PRO A 77 -16.05 -13.17 -5.30
C PRO A 77 -14.57 -13.48 -5.07
N ASP A 78 -14.29 -14.02 -3.89
CA ASP A 78 -13.01 -14.44 -3.29
C ASP A 78 -11.74 -14.12 -4.11
N SER A 79 -11.36 -12.85 -4.14
CA SER A 79 -10.17 -12.37 -4.84
C SER A 79 -9.08 -11.89 -3.88
N PRO A 80 -8.21 -12.77 -3.33
CA PRO A 80 -7.24 -12.33 -2.34
C PRO A 80 -6.24 -11.32 -2.93
N LEU A 81 -6.09 -10.21 -2.22
CA LEU A 81 -5.17 -9.12 -2.53
C LEU A 81 -3.98 -9.13 -1.56
N SER A 82 -2.78 -8.94 -2.09
CA SER A 82 -1.55 -8.79 -1.32
C SER A 82 -0.78 -7.56 -1.77
N LEU A 83 -0.16 -6.87 -0.80
CA LEU A 83 0.64 -5.67 -1.00
C LEU A 83 2.02 -5.85 -0.35
N ASP A 84 3.05 -5.36 -1.03
CA ASP A 84 4.40 -5.25 -0.50
C ASP A 84 4.92 -3.86 -0.85
N LEU A 85 5.03 -3.00 0.17
CA LEU A 85 5.28 -1.57 0.02
C LEU A 85 6.46 -1.10 0.89
N THR A 86 7.05 0.01 0.48
CA THR A 86 8.07 0.75 1.21
C THR A 86 7.63 2.21 1.37
N VAL A 87 7.94 2.80 2.51
CA VAL A 87 7.62 4.17 2.89
C VAL A 87 8.90 5.02 2.86
N ASP A 88 8.86 6.15 2.17
CA ASP A 88 9.90 7.19 2.18
C ASP A 88 9.23 8.57 2.33
N GLY A 89 9.34 9.16 3.52
CA GLY A 89 8.53 10.32 3.89
C GLY A 89 7.03 10.03 3.74
N ASP A 90 6.34 10.87 2.95
CA ASP A 90 4.92 10.72 2.64
C ASP A 90 4.67 9.88 1.37
N VAL A 91 5.71 9.30 0.77
CA VAL A 91 5.60 8.47 -0.44
C VAL A 91 5.57 7.00 -0.04
N VAL A 92 4.55 6.28 -0.50
CA VAL A 92 4.41 4.83 -0.31
C VAL A 92 4.42 4.15 -1.67
N THR A 93 5.38 3.28 -1.93
CA THR A 93 5.51 2.61 -3.24
C THR A 93 5.78 1.12 -3.09
N GLY A 94 5.40 0.32 -4.08
CA GLY A 94 5.72 -1.09 -4.08
C GLY A 94 4.91 -1.88 -5.10
N THR A 95 4.56 -3.12 -4.74
CA THR A 95 3.88 -4.06 -5.63
C THR A 95 2.56 -4.54 -5.06
N TRP A 96 1.68 -4.96 -5.95
CA TRP A 96 0.42 -5.59 -5.63
C TRP A 96 0.26 -6.89 -6.41
N VAL A 97 -0.46 -7.84 -5.83
CA VAL A 97 -0.88 -9.09 -6.46
C VAL A 97 -2.32 -9.35 -6.08
N GLU A 98 -3.17 -9.59 -7.07
CA GLU A 98 -4.54 -10.07 -6.86
C GLU A 98 -4.75 -11.37 -7.63
N GLN A 99 -5.27 -12.38 -6.95
CA GLN A 99 -5.76 -13.60 -7.60
C GLN A 99 -7.28 -13.52 -7.63
N THR A 100 -7.89 -13.72 -8.79
CA THR A 100 -9.36 -13.73 -8.92
C THR A 100 -9.94 -15.07 -8.45
N ALA A 101 -11.23 -15.10 -8.12
CA ALA A 101 -11.88 -16.37 -7.77
C ALA A 101 -11.82 -17.39 -8.92
N THR A 102 -11.62 -18.66 -8.57
CA THR A 102 -11.49 -19.77 -9.51
C THR A 102 -12.80 -20.13 -10.21
N ASP A 103 -13.94 -19.83 -9.59
CA ASP A 103 -15.29 -20.03 -10.12
C ASP A 103 -15.87 -18.77 -10.80
N GLY A 104 -15.07 -17.70 -10.93
CA GLY A 104 -15.49 -16.42 -11.50
C GLY A 104 -15.14 -16.24 -12.98
N TYR A 105 -15.55 -15.10 -13.55
CA TYR A 105 -15.30 -14.72 -14.96
C TYR A 105 -13.82 -14.81 -15.37
N CYS A 106 -12.89 -14.55 -14.44
CA CYS A 106 -11.45 -14.59 -14.68
C CYS A 106 -10.81 -15.94 -14.29
N ALA A 107 -11.59 -16.93 -13.85
CA ALA A 107 -11.19 -18.33 -13.61
C ALA A 107 -9.84 -18.51 -12.86
N GLY A 108 -9.59 -17.75 -11.80
CA GLY A 108 -8.36 -17.89 -11.01
C GLY A 108 -7.16 -17.11 -11.56
N ALA A 109 -7.34 -16.25 -12.56
CA ALA A 109 -6.26 -15.43 -13.11
C ALA A 109 -5.56 -14.60 -12.02
N ARG A 110 -4.23 -14.54 -12.11
CA ARG A 110 -3.36 -13.78 -11.21
C ARG A 110 -2.86 -12.53 -11.91
N TYR A 111 -3.28 -11.38 -11.39
CA TYR A 111 -2.81 -10.07 -11.82
C TYR A 111 -1.80 -9.52 -10.82
N HIS A 112 -0.85 -8.72 -11.31
CA HIS A 112 0.13 -8.05 -10.47
C HIS A 112 0.68 -6.80 -11.15
N GLY A 113 1.35 -5.97 -10.37
CA GLY A 113 2.05 -4.81 -10.89
C GLY A 113 2.60 -3.93 -9.77
N ALA A 114 2.75 -2.64 -10.06
CA ALA A 114 3.29 -1.66 -9.13
C ALA A 114 2.23 -0.66 -8.69
N VAL A 115 2.46 -0.04 -7.54
CA VAL A 115 1.61 1.01 -6.98
C VAL A 115 2.48 2.13 -6.41
N GLN A 116 2.03 3.37 -6.57
CA GLN A 116 2.62 4.54 -5.93
C GLN A 116 1.51 5.40 -5.35
N LEU A 117 1.62 5.67 -4.05
CA LEU A 117 0.65 6.39 -3.24
C LEU A 117 1.34 7.53 -2.50
N LEU A 118 0.59 8.58 -2.21
CA LEU A 118 0.98 9.66 -1.33
C LEU A 118 0.11 9.60 -0.09
N ALA A 119 0.72 9.56 1.09
CA ALA A 119 0.04 9.62 2.37
C ALA A 119 -0.35 11.07 2.70
N GLU A 120 -1.57 11.27 3.17
CA GLU A 120 -1.97 12.56 3.73
C GLU A 120 -1.30 12.80 5.10
N PRO A 121 -1.08 14.06 5.53
CA PRO A 121 -0.39 14.36 6.79
C PRO A 121 -0.98 13.70 8.03
N ALA A 122 -2.30 13.49 8.05
CA ALA A 122 -2.99 12.80 9.15
C ALA A 122 -2.72 11.29 9.19
N GLY A 123 -2.10 10.73 8.15
CA GLY A 123 -1.84 9.30 8.01
C GLY A 123 -3.11 8.43 7.93
N ARG A 124 -4.27 9.02 7.60
CA ARG A 124 -5.57 8.32 7.54
C ARG A 124 -6.01 7.97 6.12
N ARG A 125 -5.32 8.46 5.11
CA ARG A 125 -5.56 8.15 3.70
C ARG A 125 -4.25 8.18 2.93
N MET A 126 -4.12 7.26 1.99
CA MET A 126 -3.09 7.26 0.97
C MET A 126 -3.77 7.18 -0.39
N ALA A 127 -3.38 8.01 -1.34
CA ALA A 127 -4.00 8.04 -2.67
C ALA A 127 -2.92 8.11 -3.75
N GLY A 128 -3.18 7.44 -4.88
CA GLY A 128 -2.27 7.46 -6.01
C GLY A 128 -2.75 6.57 -7.13
N LYS A 129 -1.82 5.87 -7.78
CA LYS A 129 -2.11 5.07 -8.97
C LYS A 129 -1.44 3.71 -8.90
N TRP A 130 -2.07 2.75 -9.58
CA TRP A 130 -1.47 1.46 -9.89
C TRP A 130 -1.11 1.37 -11.37
N VAL A 131 -0.20 0.47 -11.67
CA VAL A 131 0.12 -0.03 -13.01
C VAL A 131 0.10 -1.55 -12.99
N GLY A 132 -0.39 -2.16 -14.07
CA GLY A 132 -0.48 -3.60 -14.26
C GLY A 132 -0.76 -3.94 -15.73
N PHE A 133 -1.16 -5.16 -16.00
CA PHE A 133 -1.44 -5.62 -17.37
C PHE A 133 -2.85 -6.19 -17.53
N GLY A 134 -3.41 -6.06 -18.73
CA GLY A 134 -4.71 -6.62 -19.11
C GLY A 134 -4.58 -7.96 -19.84
N LYS A 135 -5.74 -8.58 -20.13
CA LYS A 135 -5.80 -9.83 -20.91
C LYS A 135 -5.27 -9.71 -22.34
N ASP A 136 -5.29 -8.50 -22.89
CA ASP A 136 -4.90 -8.18 -24.27
C ASP A 136 -3.43 -7.71 -24.35
N PHE A 137 -2.61 -8.02 -23.33
CA PHE A 137 -1.19 -7.61 -23.20
C PHE A 137 -0.93 -6.10 -23.11
N ASP A 138 -1.98 -5.29 -22.95
CA ASP A 138 -1.85 -3.85 -22.69
C ASP A 138 -1.45 -3.55 -21.25
N VAL A 139 -0.67 -2.46 -21.07
CA VAL A 139 -0.38 -1.88 -19.76
C VAL A 139 -1.52 -0.98 -19.35
N ASN A 140 -2.10 -1.25 -18.19
CA ASN A 140 -3.20 -0.47 -17.62
C ASN A 140 -2.74 0.29 -16.38
N THR A 141 -3.36 1.44 -16.16
CA THR A 141 -3.21 2.21 -14.91
C THR A 141 -4.57 2.67 -14.42
N GLY A 142 -4.69 2.89 -13.12
CA GLY A 142 -5.93 3.41 -12.53
C GLY A 142 -5.69 4.00 -11.14
N PRO A 143 -6.67 4.73 -10.59
CA PRO A 143 -6.59 5.25 -9.23
C PRO A 143 -6.58 4.11 -8.22
N TRP A 144 -5.82 4.30 -7.12
CA TRP A 144 -5.84 3.44 -5.95
C TRP A 144 -5.81 4.30 -4.69
N GLU A 145 -6.66 3.96 -3.73
CA GLU A 145 -6.70 4.56 -2.39
C GLU A 145 -6.60 3.50 -1.30
N LEU A 146 -5.90 3.83 -0.22
CA LEU A 146 -5.97 3.14 1.07
C LEU A 146 -6.60 4.11 2.07
N ILE A 147 -7.72 3.73 2.68
CA ILE A 147 -8.45 4.54 3.66
C ILE A 147 -8.42 3.85 5.01
N PHE A 148 -7.87 4.50 6.02
CA PHE A 148 -7.72 3.93 7.36
C PHE A 148 -9.09 3.60 7.97
N LYS A 149 -9.19 2.44 8.64
CA LYS A 149 -10.41 2.00 9.33
C LYS A 149 -10.22 1.75 10.81
N ASP A 150 -9.15 1.04 11.19
CA ASP A 150 -8.91 0.68 12.59
C ASP A 150 -7.41 0.47 12.85
N ALA A 151 -6.92 0.87 14.02
CA ALA A 151 -5.52 0.67 14.39
C ALA A 151 -5.29 -0.74 14.95
N SER A 152 -6.35 -1.32 15.51
CA SER A 152 -6.31 -2.65 16.12
C SER A 152 -6.32 -3.72 15.03
N THR A 153 -5.45 -4.71 15.19
CA THR A 153 -5.48 -5.98 14.45
C THR A 153 -5.87 -7.15 15.35
N SER A 154 -6.61 -6.86 16.45
CA SER A 154 -7.11 -7.90 17.35
C SER A 154 -8.07 -8.84 16.62
N LYS A 155 -8.26 -10.05 17.15
CA LYS A 155 -9.19 -11.05 16.60
C LYS A 155 -10.59 -10.47 16.37
N GLY A 156 -11.14 -9.75 17.35
CA GLY A 156 -12.46 -9.14 17.23
C GLY A 156 -12.52 -8.03 16.16
N THR A 157 -11.43 -7.27 15.97
CA THR A 157 -11.35 -6.30 14.87
C THR A 157 -11.28 -7.00 13.51
N VAL A 158 -10.44 -8.04 13.39
CA VAL A 158 -10.30 -8.81 12.16
C VAL A 158 -11.63 -9.48 11.75
N GLU A 159 -12.36 -10.06 12.70
CA GLU A 159 -13.68 -10.65 12.45
C GLU A 159 -14.68 -9.60 11.94
N ARG A 160 -14.68 -8.39 12.54
CA ARG A 160 -15.55 -7.27 12.11
C ARG A 160 -15.31 -6.84 10.66
N TYR A 161 -14.06 -6.90 10.20
CA TYR A 161 -13.67 -6.49 8.84
C TYR A 161 -13.52 -7.65 7.86
N SER A 162 -13.69 -8.90 8.29
CA SER A 162 -13.82 -10.09 7.42
C SER A 162 -15.20 -10.16 6.77
N ARG A 163 -15.57 -9.08 6.08
CA ARG A 163 -16.86 -8.88 5.42
C ARG A 163 -16.69 -8.06 4.16
N ARG A 164 -17.62 -8.16 3.22
CA ARG A 164 -17.59 -7.33 2.00
C ARG A 164 -17.59 -5.84 2.36
N PRO A 165 -16.72 -5.03 1.75
CA PRO A 165 -16.83 -3.57 1.79
C PRO A 165 -18.15 -3.10 1.18
N GLU A 166 -18.74 -2.07 1.79
CA GLU A 166 -19.90 -1.33 1.27
C GLU A 166 -19.49 -0.32 0.19
#